data_AF-A0A090SZR3-F1
#
_entry.id   AF-A0A090SZR3-F1
#
_cell.length_a   1.000
_cell.length_b   1.000
_cell.length_c   1.000
_cell.angle_alpha   90.00
_cell.angle_beta   90.00
_cell.angle_gamma   90.00
#
_symmetry.space_group_name_H-M   'P 1'
#
loop_
_entity.id
_entity.type
_entity.pdbx_description
1 polymer ?
#
loop_
_entity_poly.entity_id
_entity_poly.type
_entity_poly.pdbx_seq_one_letter_code
_entity_poly.pdbx_strand_id
1 'polypeptide(L)'
;MQSTIQSSGHPAGAGSKSFVLAAMRGDKGGQLTILAILAAVILIPLANTLLPSGHPLHVETFTISLMGKYLSYAMLALAVDLVWGYLGILSLGHGAFFALGGYAMGMYLMRQIGDRGVYGNPILPDFMVFLNWQELPWFWHGFDQFWFACLMVVLVPGALAYVFGYLAFRSRVSGVYLSIMTQALTYALMLAFFRNEMGFGGNNGLTDFKDILGYSCSKIPPKLLYLW
;
A
#
# COMPACT_ATOMS: atom_id res chain seq x y z
N MET A 1 68.14 -16.37 -6.22
CA MET A 1 67.23 -17.34 -6.86
C MET A 1 66.53 -18.10 -5.75
N GLN A 2 65.22 -18.14 -5.51
CA GLN A 2 63.99 -17.68 -6.17
C GLN A 2 62.97 -17.58 -5.00
N SER A 3 62.39 -16.42 -4.72
CA SER A 3 60.96 -16.12 -4.96
C SER A 3 59.97 -17.27 -4.68
N THR A 4 59.34 -17.26 -3.50
CA THR A 4 58.00 -17.85 -3.34
C THR A 4 57.12 -16.83 -2.62
N ILE A 5 56.48 -15.98 -3.42
CA ILE A 5 55.36 -15.14 -3.02
C ILE A 5 54.17 -16.08 -2.83
N GLN A 6 53.78 -16.34 -1.57
CA GLN A 6 52.46 -16.89 -1.30
C GLN A 6 51.45 -15.75 -1.42
N SER A 7 50.78 -15.69 -2.58
CA SER A 7 49.61 -14.86 -2.79
C SER A 7 48.51 -15.32 -1.83
N SER A 8 48.17 -14.47 -0.86
CA SER A 8 46.90 -14.58 -0.15
C SER A 8 45.78 -14.41 -1.17
N GLY A 9 45.17 -15.53 -1.56
CA GLY A 9 43.96 -15.53 -2.36
C GLY A 9 42.89 -14.75 -1.62
N HIS A 10 42.57 -13.56 -2.12
CA HIS A 10 41.29 -12.92 -1.85
C HIS A 10 40.20 -13.94 -2.23
N PRO A 11 39.30 -14.37 -1.31
CA PRO A 11 38.11 -15.06 -1.75
C PRO A 11 37.27 -14.08 -2.58
N ALA A 12 37.44 -14.17 -3.89
CA ALA A 12 36.55 -13.59 -4.86
C ALA A 12 35.14 -14.17 -4.67
N GLY A 13 34.13 -13.29 -4.67
CA GLY A 13 32.75 -13.70 -4.86
C GLY A 13 31.91 -13.87 -3.60
N ALA A 14 31.90 -12.89 -2.70
CA ALA A 14 30.71 -12.68 -1.87
C ALA A 14 29.60 -12.08 -2.75
N GLY A 15 28.94 -12.94 -3.53
CA GLY A 15 27.73 -12.56 -4.24
C GLY A 15 26.77 -11.87 -3.28
N SER A 16 26.19 -10.75 -3.72
CA SER A 16 25.21 -9.95 -2.98
C SER A 16 24.05 -10.84 -2.52
N LYS A 17 24.19 -11.49 -1.37
CA LYS A 17 23.12 -12.24 -0.72
C LYS A 17 22.20 -11.18 -0.14
N SER A 18 20.99 -11.09 -0.70
CA SER A 18 19.95 -10.18 -0.23
C SER A 18 19.93 -10.16 1.30
N PHE A 19 20.05 -8.96 1.89
CA PHE A 19 20.04 -8.74 3.34
C PHE A 19 18.88 -9.49 4.02
N VAL A 20 17.74 -9.59 3.34
CA VAL A 20 16.55 -10.33 3.78
C VAL A 20 16.83 -11.84 3.91
N LEU A 21 17.43 -12.45 2.88
CA LEU A 21 17.79 -13.88 2.88
C LEU A 21 18.90 -14.20 3.90
N ALA A 22 19.76 -13.22 4.20
CA ALA A 22 20.78 -13.34 5.23
C ALA A 22 20.17 -13.22 6.64
N ALA A 23 19.26 -12.28 6.86
CA ALA A 23 18.56 -12.08 8.13
C ALA A 23 17.62 -13.25 8.48
N MET A 24 17.00 -13.88 7.49
CA MET A 24 16.15 -15.06 7.69
C MET A 24 16.95 -16.35 7.90
N ARG A 25 18.28 -16.33 7.78
CA ARG A 25 19.10 -17.54 7.77
C ARG A 25 19.33 -18.03 9.21
N GLY A 26 18.50 -18.96 9.66
CA GLY A 26 18.63 -19.63 10.97
C GLY A 26 17.37 -19.56 11.83
N ASP A 27 16.47 -18.60 11.56
CA ASP A 27 15.19 -18.47 12.25
C ASP A 27 14.10 -19.29 11.56
N LYS A 28 14.02 -20.58 11.91
CA LYS A 28 13.00 -21.49 11.38
C LYS A 28 11.57 -21.06 11.79
N GLY A 29 11.40 -20.41 12.93
CA GLY A 29 10.10 -19.98 13.45
C GLY A 29 9.53 -18.79 12.66
N GLY A 30 10.35 -17.77 12.42
CA GLY A 30 9.98 -16.62 11.59
C GLY A 30 9.69 -17.02 10.14
N GLN A 31 10.52 -17.90 9.57
CA GLN A 31 10.30 -18.45 8.22
C GLN A 31 8.94 -19.16 8.09
N LEU A 32 8.61 -20.02 9.05
CA LEU A 32 7.32 -20.74 9.06
C LEU A 32 6.14 -19.77 9.19
N THR A 33 6.24 -18.76 10.05
CA THR A 33 5.19 -17.77 10.24
C THR A 33 4.94 -16.96 8.96
N ILE A 34 5.99 -16.46 8.31
CA ILE A 34 5.87 -15.71 7.04
C ILE A 34 5.24 -16.60 5.96
N LEU A 35 5.70 -17.84 5.83
CA LEU A 35 5.18 -18.78 4.85
C LEU A 35 3.71 -19.11 5.12
N ALA A 36 3.32 -19.29 6.38
CA ALA A 36 1.93 -19.51 6.76
C ALA A 36 1.03 -18.31 6.44
N ILE A 37 1.51 -17.08 6.69
CA ILE A 37 0.77 -15.86 6.33
C ILE A 37 0.60 -15.75 4.82
N LEU A 38 1.68 -15.92 4.05
CA LEU A 38 1.63 -15.88 2.58
C LEU A 38 0.69 -16.96 2.02
N ALA A 39 0.76 -18.18 2.57
CA ALA A 39 -0.13 -19.26 2.20
C ALA A 39 -1.59 -18.90 2.54
N ALA A 40 -1.88 -18.33 3.71
CA ALA A 40 -3.22 -17.92 4.10
C ALA A 40 -3.78 -16.83 3.18
N VAL A 41 -2.97 -15.83 2.82
CA VAL A 41 -3.35 -14.74 1.89
C VAL A 41 -3.75 -15.27 0.51
N ILE A 42 -3.20 -16.41 0.08
CA ILE A 42 -3.52 -17.01 -1.23
C ILE A 42 -4.66 -18.04 -1.10
N LEU A 43 -4.57 -18.94 -0.12
CA LEU A 43 -5.46 -20.09 0.03
C LEU A 43 -6.87 -19.69 0.48
N ILE A 44 -7.00 -18.70 1.36
CA ILE A 44 -8.31 -18.29 1.90
C ILE A 44 -9.19 -17.67 0.79
N PRO A 45 -8.67 -16.74 -0.02
CA PRO A 45 -9.36 -16.31 -1.21
C PRO A 45 -9.69 -17.44 -2.18
N LEU A 46 -8.73 -18.32 -2.49
CA LEU A 46 -8.98 -19.49 -3.35
C LEU A 46 -10.10 -20.38 -2.81
N ALA A 47 -10.16 -20.61 -1.51
CA ALA A 47 -11.19 -21.40 -0.85
C ALA A 47 -12.59 -20.78 -1.00
N ASN A 48 -12.72 -19.46 -0.97
CA ASN A 48 -13.98 -18.79 -1.30
C ASN A 48 -14.38 -19.00 -2.77
N THR A 49 -13.42 -19.02 -3.69
CA THR A 49 -13.72 -19.10 -5.14
C THR A 49 -13.96 -20.49 -5.71
N LEU A 50 -13.21 -21.48 -5.21
CA LEU A 50 -13.18 -22.83 -5.77
C LEU A 50 -14.20 -23.74 -5.11
N LEU A 51 -14.61 -23.43 -3.88
CA LEU A 51 -15.49 -24.28 -3.10
C LEU A 51 -16.93 -23.72 -3.12
N PRO A 52 -17.95 -24.57 -3.34
CA PRO A 52 -19.34 -24.18 -3.19
C PRO A 52 -19.65 -23.70 -1.76
N SER A 53 -20.67 -22.87 -1.61
CA SER A 53 -21.08 -22.28 -0.31
C SER A 53 -21.44 -23.31 0.78
N GLY A 54 -21.75 -24.55 0.42
CA GLY A 54 -22.01 -25.64 1.37
C GLY A 54 -20.78 -26.44 1.80
N HIS A 55 -19.59 -26.15 1.27
CA HIS A 55 -18.38 -26.90 1.59
C HIS A 55 -17.79 -26.44 2.95
N PRO A 56 -17.33 -27.35 3.83
CA PRO A 56 -16.82 -26.99 5.17
C PRO A 56 -15.62 -26.02 5.17
N LEU A 57 -14.82 -26.03 4.10
CA LEU A 57 -13.67 -25.12 3.91
C LEU A 57 -14.03 -23.85 3.12
N HIS A 58 -15.30 -23.62 2.77
CA HIS A 58 -15.70 -22.38 2.11
C HIS A 58 -15.62 -21.22 3.12
N VAL A 59 -14.87 -20.18 2.77
CA VAL A 59 -14.75 -18.97 3.59
C VAL A 59 -15.67 -17.91 3.00
N GLU A 60 -16.51 -17.28 3.80
CA GLU A 60 -17.44 -16.25 3.33
C GLU A 60 -16.69 -14.96 2.91
N THR A 61 -17.20 -14.26 1.89
CA THR A 61 -16.66 -12.97 1.43
C THR A 61 -16.64 -11.91 2.55
N PHE A 62 -17.62 -11.92 3.45
CA PHE A 62 -17.63 -11.06 4.64
C PHE A 62 -16.40 -11.32 5.53
N THR A 63 -16.12 -12.59 5.83
CA THR A 63 -14.94 -12.99 6.62
C THR A 63 -13.65 -12.55 5.95
N ILE A 64 -13.53 -12.71 4.64
CA ILE A 64 -12.34 -12.25 3.89
C ILE A 64 -12.16 -10.74 4.00
N SER A 65 -13.25 -9.99 3.86
CA SER A 65 -13.22 -8.52 3.97
C SER A 65 -12.79 -8.08 5.38
N LEU A 66 -13.28 -8.78 6.41
CA LEU A 66 -12.90 -8.53 7.80
C LEU A 66 -11.44 -8.91 8.08
N MET A 67 -10.95 -10.01 7.49
CA MET A 67 -9.54 -10.42 7.57
C MET A 67 -8.62 -9.38 6.91
N GLY A 68 -8.98 -8.86 5.73
CA GLY A 68 -8.22 -7.79 5.07
C GLY A 68 -8.12 -6.53 5.94
N LYS A 69 -9.22 -6.17 6.63
CA LYS A 69 -9.23 -5.07 7.61
C LYS A 69 -8.27 -5.34 8.78
N TYR A 70 -8.32 -6.52 9.37
CA TYR A 70 -7.44 -6.87 10.49
C TYR A 70 -5.97 -6.98 10.07
N LEU A 71 -5.68 -7.51 8.88
CA LEU A 71 -4.32 -7.55 8.35
C LEU A 71 -3.77 -6.13 8.12
N SER A 72 -4.61 -5.20 7.67
CA SER A 72 -4.24 -3.79 7.54
C SER A 72 -3.87 -3.18 8.88
N TYR A 73 -4.64 -3.43 9.94
CA TYR A 73 -4.30 -2.98 11.30
C TYR A 73 -3.05 -3.69 11.86
N ALA A 74 -2.84 -4.96 11.54
CA ALA A 74 -1.64 -5.70 11.93
C ALA A 74 -0.38 -5.13 11.26
N MET A 75 -0.44 -4.79 9.98
CA MET A 75 0.67 -4.12 9.28
C MET A 75 0.98 -2.76 9.89
N LEU A 76 -0.05 -1.98 10.24
CA LEU A 76 0.15 -0.71 10.94
C LEU A 76 0.80 -0.91 12.31
N ALA A 77 0.32 -1.87 13.10
CA ALA A 77 0.87 -2.20 14.41
C ALA A 77 2.35 -2.63 14.30
N LEU A 78 2.69 -3.49 13.34
CA LEU A 78 4.07 -3.92 13.07
C LEU A 78 4.96 -2.76 12.63
N ALA A 79 4.48 -1.86 11.77
CA ALA A 79 5.25 -0.69 11.36
C ALA A 79 5.58 0.22 12.55
N VAL A 80 4.60 0.47 13.42
CA VAL A 80 4.80 1.26 14.65
C VAL A 80 5.74 0.54 15.61
N ASP A 81 5.60 -0.77 15.79
CA ASP A 81 6.48 -1.58 16.66
C ASP A 81 7.95 -1.53 16.19
N LEU A 82 8.20 -1.59 14.88
CA LEU A 82 9.56 -1.47 14.35
C LEU A 82 10.15 -0.07 14.59
N VAL A 83 9.38 1.00 14.39
CA VAL A 83 9.91 2.37 14.54
C VAL A 83 10.03 2.74 16.02
N TRP A 84 9.02 2.46 16.82
CA TRP A 84 9.02 2.83 18.23
C TRP A 84 9.70 1.79 19.13
N GLY A 85 9.42 0.52 18.93
CA GLY A 85 9.98 -0.58 19.72
C GLY A 85 11.46 -0.85 19.42
N TYR A 86 11.85 -0.91 18.14
CA TYR A 86 13.24 -1.21 17.77
C TYR A 86 14.13 0.03 17.67
N LEU A 87 13.68 1.12 17.04
CA LEU A 87 14.50 2.34 16.91
C LEU A 87 14.37 3.30 18.11
N GLY A 88 13.38 3.10 18.99
CA GLY A 88 13.13 4.00 20.13
C GLY A 88 12.52 5.34 19.73
N ILE A 89 11.97 5.46 18.52
CA ILE A 89 11.47 6.71 17.95
C ILE A 89 9.94 6.64 17.86
N LEU A 90 9.23 7.53 18.56
CA LEU A 90 7.77 7.59 18.43
C LEU A 90 7.39 8.40 17.17
N SER A 91 6.72 7.77 16.21
CA SER A 91 6.15 8.45 15.04
C SER A 91 4.63 8.33 15.04
N LEU A 92 3.96 9.48 14.99
CA LEU A 92 2.49 9.56 15.00
C LEU A 92 1.89 9.68 13.59
N GLY A 93 2.73 9.71 12.55
CA GLY A 93 2.29 9.97 11.18
C GLY A 93 2.13 8.75 10.26
N HIS A 94 2.23 7.53 10.79
CA HIS A 94 2.20 6.29 9.99
C HIS A 94 0.94 6.17 9.12
N GLY A 95 -0.21 6.57 9.66
CA GLY A 95 -1.49 6.52 8.96
C GLY A 95 -1.51 7.37 7.68
N ALA A 96 -0.73 8.44 7.61
CA ALA A 96 -0.67 9.30 6.43
C ALA A 96 -0.07 8.57 5.21
N PHE A 97 1.02 7.83 5.40
CA PHE A 97 1.66 7.07 4.31
C PHE A 97 0.76 5.92 3.82
N PHE A 98 0.10 5.23 4.75
CA PHE A 98 -0.87 4.19 4.41
C PHE A 98 -2.06 4.76 3.64
N ALA A 99 -2.60 5.91 4.09
CA ALA A 99 -3.69 6.60 3.42
C ALA A 99 -3.32 7.04 2.00
N LEU A 100 -2.11 7.57 1.79
CA LEU A 100 -1.64 7.96 0.45
C LEU A 100 -1.56 6.78 -0.52
N GLY A 101 -1.06 5.63 -0.08
CA GLY A 101 -1.03 4.41 -0.89
C GLY A 101 -2.44 3.91 -1.22
N GLY A 102 -3.31 3.83 -0.20
CA GLY A 102 -4.71 3.44 -0.41
C GLY A 102 -5.47 4.40 -1.32
N TYR A 103 -5.19 5.70 -1.21
CA TYR A 103 -5.79 6.71 -2.06
C TYR A 103 -5.31 6.61 -3.51
N ALA A 104 -4.03 6.30 -3.76
CA ALA A 104 -3.54 6.03 -5.11
C ALA A 104 -4.29 4.87 -5.79
N MET A 105 -4.58 3.80 -5.04
CA MET A 105 -5.45 2.73 -5.54
C MET A 105 -6.90 3.20 -5.71
N GLY A 106 -7.42 4.00 -4.78
CA GLY A 106 -8.77 4.59 -4.88
C GLY A 106 -8.95 5.47 -6.13
N MET A 107 -7.95 6.25 -6.50
CA MET A 107 -7.95 7.04 -7.75
C MET A 107 -8.10 6.13 -8.97
N TYR A 108 -7.40 4.99 -8.98
CA TYR A 108 -7.55 3.99 -10.03
C TYR A 108 -8.95 3.40 -10.10
N LEU A 109 -9.49 2.97 -8.96
CA LEU A 109 -10.83 2.40 -8.89
C LEU A 109 -11.92 3.39 -9.32
N MET A 110 -11.77 4.68 -8.99
CA MET A 110 -12.67 5.73 -9.50
C MET A 110 -12.60 5.88 -11.02
N ARG A 111 -11.40 5.82 -11.59
CA ARG A 111 -11.19 5.97 -13.03
C ARG A 111 -11.74 4.79 -13.83
N GLN A 112 -11.90 3.62 -13.21
CA GLN A 112 -12.51 2.45 -13.84
C GLN A 112 -14.04 2.52 -13.98
N ILE A 113 -14.72 3.41 -13.24
CA ILE A 113 -16.18 3.52 -13.29
C ILE A 113 -16.66 4.09 -14.63
N GLY A 114 -15.97 5.12 -15.15
CA GLY A 114 -16.29 5.77 -16.42
C GLY A 114 -17.76 6.20 -16.56
N ASP A 115 -18.35 5.90 -17.70
CA ASP A 115 -19.74 6.21 -18.08
C ASP A 115 -20.81 5.49 -17.25
N ARG A 116 -20.42 4.56 -16.39
CA ARG A 116 -21.32 3.83 -15.48
C ARG A 116 -21.54 4.56 -14.15
N GLY A 117 -20.88 5.68 -13.95
CA GLY A 117 -21.11 6.57 -12.81
C GLY A 117 -22.52 7.16 -12.82
N VAL A 118 -22.96 7.69 -11.68
CA VAL A 118 -24.27 8.36 -11.53
C VAL A 118 -24.42 9.50 -12.54
N TYR A 119 -23.32 10.20 -12.86
CA TYR A 119 -23.32 11.31 -13.82
C TYR A 119 -22.96 10.90 -15.25
N GLY A 120 -22.60 9.63 -15.48
CA GLY A 120 -22.32 9.08 -16.81
C GLY A 120 -21.16 9.73 -17.56
N ASN A 121 -20.19 10.34 -16.86
CA ASN A 121 -19.07 11.00 -17.51
C ASN A 121 -17.92 10.00 -17.77
N PRO A 122 -17.47 9.81 -19.02
CA PRO A 122 -16.43 8.82 -19.34
C PRO A 122 -15.03 9.17 -18.82
N ILE A 123 -14.78 10.42 -18.42
CA ILE A 123 -13.45 10.92 -18.07
C ILE A 123 -13.40 11.38 -16.61
N LEU A 124 -14.39 12.16 -16.17
CA LEU A 124 -14.42 12.72 -14.82
C LEU A 124 -15.07 11.74 -13.84
N PRO A 125 -14.41 11.44 -12.71
CA PRO A 125 -15.06 10.74 -11.59
C PRO A 125 -16.33 11.47 -11.11
N ASP A 126 -17.31 10.72 -10.63
CA ASP A 126 -18.63 11.26 -10.24
C ASP A 126 -18.54 12.42 -9.23
N PHE A 127 -17.65 12.33 -8.24
CA PHE A 127 -17.48 13.39 -7.26
C PHE A 127 -16.93 14.69 -7.87
N MET A 128 -16.13 14.61 -8.94
CA MET A 128 -15.61 15.78 -9.64
C MET A 128 -16.71 16.46 -10.45
N VAL A 129 -17.59 15.67 -11.07
CA VAL A 129 -18.78 16.19 -11.76
C VAL A 129 -19.72 16.85 -10.74
N PHE A 130 -19.93 16.23 -9.58
CA PHE A 130 -20.71 16.82 -8.49
C PHE A 130 -20.12 18.14 -7.97
N LEU A 131 -18.79 18.24 -7.90
CA LEU A 131 -18.07 19.47 -7.54
C LEU A 131 -17.91 20.47 -8.70
N ASN A 132 -18.57 20.23 -9.84
CA ASN A 132 -18.58 21.08 -11.03
C ASN A 132 -17.18 21.31 -11.67
N TRP A 133 -16.30 20.31 -11.58
CA TRP A 133 -15.02 20.32 -12.32
C TRP A 133 -15.28 20.10 -13.80
N GLN A 134 -14.55 20.83 -14.64
CA GLN A 134 -14.69 20.77 -16.11
C GLN A 134 -13.66 19.84 -16.76
N GLU A 135 -12.49 19.69 -16.14
CA GLU A 135 -11.37 18.93 -16.68
C GLU A 135 -10.73 18.08 -15.59
N LEU A 136 -10.13 16.96 -16.01
CA LEU A 136 -9.44 16.05 -15.10
C LEU A 136 -8.12 16.70 -14.65
N PRO A 137 -7.84 16.80 -13.34
CA PRO A 137 -6.57 17.35 -12.87
C PRO A 137 -5.39 16.51 -13.36
N TRP A 138 -4.26 17.16 -13.64
CA TRP A 138 -3.10 16.52 -14.24
C TRP A 138 -2.56 15.31 -13.45
N PHE A 139 -2.62 15.36 -12.12
CA PHE A 139 -2.17 14.30 -11.23
C PHE A 139 -3.09 13.06 -11.18
N TRP A 140 -4.27 13.14 -11.81
CA TRP A 140 -5.17 11.98 -12.01
C TRP A 140 -4.89 11.23 -13.33
N HIS A 141 -4.08 11.79 -14.24
CA HIS A 141 -3.70 11.08 -15.45
C HIS A 141 -2.82 9.86 -15.15
N GLY A 142 -3.04 8.77 -15.90
CA GLY A 142 -2.34 7.50 -15.71
C GLY A 142 -3.03 6.57 -14.71
N PHE A 143 -3.91 7.07 -13.83
CA PHE A 143 -4.70 6.24 -12.94
C PHE A 143 -5.82 5.46 -13.64
N ASP A 144 -5.92 5.52 -14.98
CA ASP A 144 -6.67 4.53 -15.76
C ASP A 144 -5.90 3.20 -15.94
N GLN A 145 -4.58 3.19 -15.70
CA GLN A 145 -3.71 2.03 -15.88
C GLN A 145 -3.36 1.38 -14.54
N PHE A 146 -3.62 0.08 -14.41
CA PHE A 146 -3.37 -0.66 -13.17
C PHE A 146 -1.89 -0.68 -12.75
N TRP A 147 -0.98 -0.94 -13.69
CA TRP A 147 0.46 -0.99 -13.40
C TRP A 147 0.98 0.36 -12.90
N PHE A 148 0.44 1.46 -13.42
CA PHE A 148 0.78 2.82 -12.99
C PHE A 148 0.26 3.07 -11.57
N ALA A 149 -0.97 2.64 -11.26
CA ALA A 149 -1.51 2.70 -9.91
C ALA A 149 -0.66 1.91 -8.91
N CYS A 150 -0.30 0.66 -9.23
CA CYS A 150 0.58 -0.16 -8.38
C CYS A 150 1.94 0.50 -8.13
N LEU A 151 2.52 1.12 -9.16
CA LEU A 151 3.76 1.86 -9.02
C LEU A 151 3.58 3.06 -8.08
N MET A 152 2.50 3.83 -8.25
CA MET A 152 2.21 5.01 -7.44
C MET A 152 1.87 4.70 -5.99
N VAL A 153 1.25 3.55 -5.70
CA VAL A 153 1.01 3.05 -4.33
C VAL A 153 2.31 2.96 -3.53
N VAL A 154 3.44 2.67 -4.20
CA VAL A 154 4.76 2.63 -3.55
C VAL A 154 5.49 3.96 -3.68
N LEU A 155 5.50 4.55 -4.89
CA LEU A 155 6.29 5.76 -5.17
C LEU A 155 5.77 6.98 -4.43
N VAL A 156 4.45 7.20 -4.33
CA VAL A 156 3.90 8.41 -3.69
C VAL A 156 4.21 8.45 -2.20
N PRO A 157 3.85 7.44 -1.38
CA PRO A 157 4.23 7.45 0.03
C PRO A 157 5.75 7.32 0.21
N GLY A 158 6.45 6.57 -0.65
CA GLY A 158 7.91 6.42 -0.59
C GLY A 158 8.67 7.72 -0.86
N ALA A 159 8.25 8.51 -1.85
CA ALA A 159 8.84 9.80 -2.16
C ALA A 159 8.60 10.80 -1.03
N LEU A 160 7.38 10.83 -0.48
CA LEU A 160 7.08 11.68 0.67
C LEU A 160 7.92 11.26 1.89
N ALA A 161 8.04 9.96 2.15
CA ALA A 161 8.84 9.43 3.26
C ALA A 161 10.32 9.77 3.08
N TYR A 162 10.83 9.70 1.84
CA TYR A 162 12.21 10.09 1.52
C TYR A 162 12.45 11.57 1.76
N VAL A 163 11.59 12.45 1.24
CA VAL A 163 11.74 13.91 1.44
C VAL A 163 11.64 14.27 2.92
N PHE A 164 10.62 13.75 3.60
CA PHE A 164 10.43 13.99 5.04
C PHE A 164 11.61 13.48 5.85
N GLY A 165 12.02 12.23 5.62
CA GLY A 165 13.15 11.59 6.31
C GLY A 165 14.44 12.36 6.07
N TYR A 166 14.74 12.72 4.82
CA TYR A 166 15.92 13.52 4.48
C TYR A 166 15.96 14.84 5.25
N LEU A 167 14.85 15.60 5.29
CA LEU A 167 14.77 16.87 6.02
C LEU A 167 14.91 16.67 7.53
N ALA A 168 14.27 15.65 8.09
CA ALA A 168 14.33 15.33 9.51
C ALA A 168 15.76 14.96 9.95
N PHE A 169 16.44 14.12 9.20
CA PHE A 169 17.82 13.71 9.49
C PHE A 169 18.83 14.85 9.26
N ARG A 170 18.67 15.62 8.18
CA ARG A 170 19.52 16.79 7.91
C ARG A 170 19.44 17.82 9.05
N SER A 171 18.26 17.99 9.62
CA SER A 171 18.01 18.91 10.74
C SER A 171 18.39 18.33 12.12
N ARG A 172 18.93 17.11 12.16
CA ARG A 172 19.33 16.39 13.39
C ARG A 172 18.23 16.34 14.46
N VAL A 173 16.98 16.17 14.03
CA VAL A 173 15.83 16.17 14.94
C VAL A 173 15.78 14.86 15.72
N SER A 174 15.60 14.92 17.04
CA SER A 174 15.58 13.75 17.92
C SER A 174 14.38 13.74 18.86
N GLY A 175 13.99 12.53 19.28
CA GLY A 175 12.94 12.30 20.26
C GLY A 175 11.59 12.91 19.90
N VAL A 176 10.99 13.63 20.85
CA VAL A 176 9.62 14.18 20.78
C VAL A 176 9.41 15.12 19.60
N TYR A 177 10.45 15.86 19.18
CA TYR A 177 10.35 16.77 18.05
C TYR A 177 9.98 16.05 16.75
N LEU A 178 10.47 14.82 16.54
CA LEU A 178 10.07 14.04 15.37
C LEU A 178 8.60 13.63 15.44
N SER A 179 8.11 13.28 16.63
CA SER A 179 6.69 12.96 16.84
C SER A 179 5.80 14.14 16.51
N ILE A 180 6.17 15.35 16.94
CA ILE A 180 5.44 16.58 16.63
C ILE A 180 5.46 16.87 15.13
N MET A 181 6.61 16.73 14.47
CA MET A 181 6.71 16.94 13.01
C MET A 181 5.88 15.94 12.21
N THR A 182 5.90 14.64 12.56
CA THR A 182 5.09 13.61 11.88
C THR A 182 3.59 13.82 12.09
N GLN A 183 3.19 14.28 13.27
CA GLN A 183 1.81 14.66 13.55
C GLN A 183 1.39 15.90 12.73
N ALA A 184 2.24 16.93 12.68
CA ALA A 184 1.99 18.14 11.88
C ALA A 184 1.88 17.83 10.39
N LEU A 185 2.75 16.96 9.86
CA LEU A 185 2.66 16.47 8.48
C LEU A 185 1.31 15.78 8.21
N THR A 186 0.90 14.89 9.11
CA THR A 186 -0.37 14.17 8.99
C THR A 186 -1.55 15.12 9.00
N TYR A 187 -1.53 16.13 9.87
CA TYR A 187 -2.56 17.15 9.93
C TYR A 187 -2.57 18.02 8.66
N ALA A 188 -1.41 18.42 8.15
CA ALA A 188 -1.30 19.17 6.90
C ALA A 188 -1.84 18.37 5.70
N LEU A 189 -1.54 17.07 5.63
CA LEU A 189 -2.09 16.18 4.60
C LEU A 189 -3.60 16.04 4.73
N MET A 190 -4.12 15.83 5.95
CA MET A 190 -5.55 15.79 6.20
C MET A 190 -6.24 17.07 5.69
N LEU A 191 -5.71 18.24 6.03
CA LEU A 191 -6.24 19.52 5.54
C LEU A 191 -6.17 19.61 4.01
N ALA A 192 -5.07 19.18 3.39
CA ALA A 192 -4.93 19.20 1.93
C ALA A 192 -5.96 18.30 1.25
N PHE A 193 -6.21 17.10 1.77
CA PHE A 193 -7.22 16.19 1.23
C PHE A 193 -8.65 16.70 1.43
N PHE A 194 -8.92 17.36 2.55
CA PHE A 194 -10.25 17.89 2.88
C PHE A 194 -10.64 19.12 2.05
N ARG A 195 -9.66 19.80 1.46
CA ARG A 195 -9.92 20.93 0.55
C ARG A 195 -10.41 20.41 -0.81
N ASN A 196 -11.70 20.56 -1.07
CA ASN A 196 -12.32 20.20 -2.35
C ASN A 196 -11.63 20.83 -3.57
N GLU A 197 -11.09 22.04 -3.42
CA GLU A 197 -10.34 22.76 -4.47
C GLU A 197 -9.08 22.01 -4.92
N MET A 198 -8.55 21.10 -4.10
CA MET A 198 -7.34 20.34 -4.41
C MET A 198 -7.62 19.14 -5.32
N GLY A 199 -8.87 18.84 -5.66
CA GLY A 199 -9.22 17.75 -6.58
C GLY A 199 -9.09 16.36 -5.97
N PHE A 200 -9.09 16.24 -4.63
CA PHE A 200 -9.04 14.96 -3.92
C PHE A 200 -10.41 14.47 -3.40
N GLY A 201 -11.49 15.19 -3.68
CA GLY A 201 -12.84 14.82 -3.26
C GLY A 201 -13.21 15.22 -1.82
N GLY A 202 -12.29 15.83 -1.07
CA GLY A 202 -12.58 16.41 0.24
C GLY A 202 -13.10 15.41 1.26
N ASN A 203 -14.06 15.87 2.06
CA ASN A 203 -14.78 15.04 3.04
C ASN A 203 -15.85 14.14 2.40
N ASN A 204 -16.12 14.29 1.09
CA ASN A 204 -17.12 13.49 0.40
C ASN A 204 -16.60 12.06 0.10
N GLY A 205 -15.27 11.88 0.15
CA GLY A 205 -14.63 10.59 -0.06
C GLY A 205 -14.69 10.11 -1.51
N LEU A 206 -14.12 8.92 -1.74
CA LEU A 206 -14.23 8.18 -2.99
C LEU A 206 -15.35 7.15 -2.83
N THR A 207 -16.37 7.21 -3.69
CA THR A 207 -17.60 6.41 -3.56
C THR A 207 -17.97 5.76 -4.88
N ASP A 208 -18.83 4.75 -4.84
CA ASP A 208 -19.38 4.08 -6.04
C ASP A 208 -18.37 3.21 -6.83
N PHE A 209 -17.45 2.52 -6.13
CA PHE A 209 -16.54 1.56 -6.74
C PHE A 209 -17.30 0.41 -7.43
N LYS A 210 -17.46 0.51 -8.76
CA LYS A 210 -18.27 -0.44 -9.56
C LYS A 210 -17.46 -1.48 -10.30
N ASP A 211 -16.25 -1.15 -10.75
CA ASP A 211 -15.42 -2.02 -11.57
C ASP A 211 -13.96 -2.02 -11.10
N ILE A 212 -13.31 -3.18 -11.28
CA ILE A 212 -11.86 -3.34 -11.12
C ILE A 212 -11.36 -4.09 -12.34
N LEU A 213 -10.44 -3.51 -13.11
CA LEU A 213 -9.84 -4.15 -14.31
C LEU A 213 -10.90 -4.61 -15.33
N GLY A 214 -12.02 -3.88 -15.46
CA GLY A 214 -13.12 -4.24 -16.37
C GLY A 214 -14.08 -5.32 -15.86
N TYR A 215 -13.96 -5.77 -14.61
CA TYR A 215 -14.90 -6.69 -13.96
C TYR A 215 -15.78 -5.97 -12.95
N SER A 216 -17.09 -6.22 -13.00
CA SER A 216 -18.06 -5.53 -12.15
C SER A 216 -18.14 -6.11 -10.74
N CYS A 217 -17.93 -5.25 -9.73
CA CYS A 217 -18.01 -5.53 -8.30
C CYS A 217 -19.32 -6.23 -7.87
N SER A 218 -20.43 -5.96 -8.56
CA SER A 218 -21.73 -6.63 -8.30
C SER A 218 -21.93 -7.96 -9.03
N LYS A 219 -21.12 -8.27 -10.05
CA LYS A 219 -21.16 -9.51 -10.85
C LYS A 219 -19.77 -10.12 -10.97
N ILE A 220 -18.99 -10.10 -9.89
CA ILE A 220 -17.73 -10.82 -9.85
C ILE A 220 -18.07 -12.31 -9.70
N PRO A 221 -17.82 -13.18 -10.69
CA PRO A 221 -17.63 -14.59 -10.37
C PRO A 221 -16.43 -14.64 -9.42
N PRO A 222 -16.56 -15.23 -8.22
CA PRO A 222 -15.58 -15.08 -7.15
C PRO A 222 -14.14 -15.38 -7.60
N LYS A 223 -13.97 -16.23 -8.62
CA LYS A 223 -12.71 -16.61 -9.29
C LYS A 223 -11.74 -15.48 -9.68
N LEU A 224 -12.16 -14.22 -9.83
CA LEU A 224 -11.27 -13.15 -10.33
C LEU A 224 -10.93 -12.02 -9.36
N LEU A 225 -11.63 -11.91 -8.22
CA LEU A 225 -11.34 -10.87 -7.20
C LEU A 225 -10.03 -11.13 -6.44
N TYR A 226 -9.46 -12.32 -6.57
CA TYR A 226 -8.52 -12.87 -5.60
C TYR A 226 -7.17 -13.30 -6.15
N LEU A 227 -6.90 -13.03 -7.43
CA LEU A 227 -5.52 -13.08 -7.94
C LEU A 227 -4.72 -11.82 -7.53
N TRP A 228 -5.32 -10.89 -6.76
CA TRP A 228 -4.77 -9.57 -6.45
C TRP A 228 -5.15 -9.12 -5.04
#